data_AF-A0A1G5BI80-F1
#
_entry.id   AF-A0A1G5BI80-F1
#
_cell.length_a   1.000
_cell.length_b   1.000
_cell.length_c   1.000
_cell.angle_alpha   90.00
_cell.angle_beta   90.00
_cell.angle_gamma   90.00
#
_symmetry.space_group_name_H-M   'P 1'
#
loop_
_entity.id
_entity.type
_entity.pdbx_description
1 polymer ?
#
loop_
_entity_poly.entity_id
_entity_poly.type
_entity_poly.pdbx_seq_one_letter_code
_entity_poly.pdbx_strand_id
1 'polypeptide(L)'
;MNLRSMAKKMICVIAVTCAVTFLAGCAAGSKAGMDAAESGEVAEMIDLVQYEFYPGCNSMAGDWGYEALRRDKDGRWVIVSYKREDFSKPVVITTYAVEKEDLLRFDAFLKERDIISLEAREESNDFMTDYNPWSYAITLKDPATGDRSVHKLEEYRVYSQDDYSAIKEMDQLFADMHGKVLSKETEEDK
;
A
#
# COMPACT_ATOMS: atom_id res chain seq x y z
N MET A 1 25.50 -28.62 -42.97
CA MET A 1 24.85 -28.52 -41.64
C MET A 1 25.20 -27.17 -41.04
N ASN A 2 24.22 -26.27 -40.97
CA ASN A 2 24.45 -24.88 -40.54
C ASN A 2 24.33 -24.77 -39.01
N LEU A 3 25.48 -24.69 -38.33
CA LEU A 3 25.58 -24.49 -36.87
C LEU A 3 24.91 -23.21 -36.35
N ARG A 4 24.54 -22.27 -37.24
CA ARG A 4 23.87 -21.01 -36.85
C ARG A 4 22.37 -21.15 -36.56
N SER A 5 21.74 -22.27 -36.94
CA SER A 5 20.28 -22.45 -36.74
C SER A 5 19.92 -23.05 -35.37
N MET A 6 20.81 -23.84 -34.77
CA MET A 6 20.54 -24.50 -33.47
C MET A 6 20.71 -23.57 -32.25
N ALA A 7 21.58 -22.55 -32.33
CA ALA A 7 21.80 -21.63 -31.21
C ALA A 7 20.58 -20.72 -30.92
N LYS A 8 19.78 -20.38 -31.94
CA LYS A 8 18.57 -19.54 -31.75
C LYS A 8 17.42 -20.29 -31.08
N LYS A 9 17.34 -21.61 -31.23
CA LYS A 9 16.28 -22.41 -30.60
C LYS A 9 16.57 -22.73 -29.12
N MET A 10 17.83 -22.64 -28.69
CA MET A 10 18.22 -22.93 -27.30
C MET A 10 18.08 -21.72 -26.37
N ILE A 11 18.07 -20.49 -26.90
CA ILE A 11 17.86 -19.26 -26.12
C ILE A 11 16.37 -19.01 -25.82
N CYS A 12 15.46 -19.48 -26.68
CA CYS A 12 14.02 -19.34 -26.44
C CYS A 12 13.47 -20.30 -25.36
N VAL A 13 14.15 -21.40 -25.05
CA VAL A 13 13.64 -22.36 -24.04
C VAL A 13 13.97 -21.91 -22.62
N ILE A 14 15.08 -21.19 -22.39
CA ILE A 14 15.47 -20.71 -21.05
C ILE A 14 14.65 -19.48 -20.62
N ALA A 15 14.24 -18.63 -21.57
CA ALA A 15 13.39 -17.48 -21.27
C ALA A 15 11.93 -17.85 -20.94
N VAL A 16 11.47 -19.03 -21.36
CA VAL A 16 10.08 -19.49 -21.10
C VAL A 16 9.98 -20.26 -19.77
N THR A 17 11.03 -20.92 -19.30
CA THR A 17 10.99 -21.62 -18.00
C THR A 17 11.11 -20.70 -16.78
N CYS A 18 11.66 -19.49 -16.90
CA CYS A 18 11.62 -18.50 -15.81
C CYS A 18 10.26 -17.78 -15.68
N ALA A 19 9.41 -17.84 -16.70
CA ALA A 19 8.07 -17.24 -16.66
C ALA A 19 6.99 -18.21 -16.12
N VAL A 20 7.27 -19.51 -16.05
CA VAL A 20 6.29 -20.52 -15.59
C VAL A 20 6.44 -20.89 -14.11
N THR A 21 7.54 -20.53 -13.46
CA THR A 21 7.65 -20.61 -11.98
C THR A 21 6.98 -19.45 -11.25
N PHE A 22 6.61 -18.36 -11.94
CA PHE A 22 5.88 -17.23 -11.32
C PHE A 22 4.36 -17.44 -11.20
N LEU A 23 3.78 -18.43 -11.87
CA LEU A 23 2.32 -18.65 -11.89
C LEU A 23 1.88 -19.99 -11.28
N ALA A 24 2.81 -20.78 -10.73
CA ALA A 24 2.50 -22.03 -10.03
C ALA A 24 2.76 -21.95 -8.51
N GLY A 25 2.84 -20.73 -7.97
CA GLY A 25 2.80 -20.48 -6.53
C GLY A 25 1.38 -20.22 -6.04
N CYS A 26 0.45 -21.16 -6.28
CA CYS A 26 -0.73 -21.30 -5.42
C CYS A 26 -0.25 -21.76 -4.03
N ALA A 27 0.38 -20.86 -3.29
CA ALA A 27 0.37 -20.93 -1.84
C ALA A 27 -0.76 -19.99 -1.42
N ALA A 28 -1.92 -20.58 -1.11
CA ALA A 28 -2.70 -20.12 0.03
C ALA A 28 -1.84 -20.36 1.30
N GLY A 29 -0.68 -19.71 1.35
CA GLY A 29 0.09 -19.50 2.55
C GLY A 29 -0.47 -18.22 3.11
N SER A 30 -1.11 -18.28 4.26
CA SER A 30 -1.33 -17.07 5.04
C SER A 30 0.04 -16.40 5.19
N LYS A 31 0.27 -15.26 4.51
CA LYS A 31 1.47 -14.44 4.69
C LYS A 31 1.67 -14.28 6.20
N ALA A 32 2.74 -14.87 6.70
CA ALA A 32 2.98 -14.99 8.11
C ALA A 32 3.66 -13.70 8.54
N GLY A 33 2.86 -12.74 9.00
CA GLY A 33 3.36 -11.41 9.35
C GLY A 33 4.65 -11.39 10.15
N MET A 34 5.45 -10.37 9.89
CA MET A 34 6.72 -10.13 10.57
C MET A 34 6.55 -10.08 12.10
N ASP A 35 7.54 -10.62 12.80
CA ASP A 35 7.61 -10.51 14.26
C ASP A 35 8.18 -9.14 14.69
N ALA A 36 8.22 -8.90 16.01
CA ALA A 36 8.67 -7.62 16.55
C ALA A 36 10.17 -7.36 16.31
N ALA A 37 11.01 -8.40 16.32
CA ALA A 37 12.45 -8.26 16.13
C ALA A 37 12.76 -7.93 14.66
N GLU A 38 12.14 -8.66 13.74
CA GLU A 38 12.23 -8.41 12.30
C GLU A 38 11.67 -7.04 11.93
N SER A 39 10.54 -6.64 12.53
CA SER A 39 9.97 -5.30 12.34
C SER A 39 10.92 -4.19 12.81
N GLY A 40 11.67 -4.43 13.88
CA GLY A 40 12.71 -3.51 14.36
C GLY A 40 13.84 -3.34 13.35
N GLU A 41 14.36 -4.44 12.79
CA GLU A 41 15.37 -4.41 11.72
C GLU A 41 14.87 -3.63 10.50
N VAL A 42 13.64 -3.90 10.05
CA VAL A 42 13.06 -3.21 8.89
C VAL A 42 12.87 -1.72 9.15
N ALA A 43 12.48 -1.33 10.37
CA ALA A 43 12.32 0.07 10.74
C ALA A 43 13.63 0.88 10.72
N GLU A 44 14.80 0.21 10.71
CA GLU A 44 16.10 0.86 10.51
C GLU A 44 16.48 0.97 9.02
N MET A 45 15.80 0.24 8.14
CA MET A 45 16.07 0.17 6.70
C MET A 45 15.17 1.06 5.85
N ILE A 46 14.01 1.45 6.37
CA ILE A 46 12.99 2.24 5.65
C ILE A 46 12.84 3.63 6.26
N ASP A 47 12.41 4.58 5.42
CA ASP A 47 12.11 5.95 5.88
C ASP A 47 10.63 6.09 6.23
N LEU A 48 9.78 5.19 5.73
CA LEU A 48 8.35 5.16 6.03
C LEU A 48 8.09 4.95 7.54
N VAL A 49 7.33 5.87 8.12
CA VAL A 49 6.87 5.81 9.52
C VAL A 49 5.41 5.40 9.62
N GLN A 50 4.59 5.91 8.70
CA GLN A 50 3.16 5.69 8.67
C GLN A 50 2.62 6.01 7.28
N TYR A 51 1.65 5.22 6.84
CA TYR A 51 0.86 5.50 5.64
C TYR A 51 -0.62 5.40 6.00
N GLU A 52 -1.38 6.42 5.65
CA GLU A 52 -2.82 6.48 5.84
C GLU A 52 -3.51 6.61 4.50
N PHE A 53 -4.61 5.88 4.34
CA PHE A 53 -5.43 5.87 3.14
C PHE A 53 -6.91 6.04 3.50
N TYR A 54 -7.52 7.06 2.89
CA TYR A 54 -8.95 7.29 2.89
C TYR A 54 -9.44 7.05 1.46
N PRO A 55 -10.24 6.00 1.19
CA PRO A 55 -10.67 5.64 -0.16
C PRO A 55 -11.74 6.56 -0.76
N GLY A 56 -12.22 7.58 -0.04
CA GLY A 56 -13.28 8.48 -0.52
C GLY A 56 -14.66 7.83 -0.63
N CYS A 57 -14.89 6.70 0.04
CA CYS A 57 -16.11 5.89 -0.12
C CYS A 57 -17.25 6.29 0.82
N ASN A 58 -17.36 7.55 1.25
CA ASN A 58 -18.42 7.91 2.19
C ASN A 58 -19.66 8.40 1.46
N SER A 59 -20.72 7.60 1.42
CA SER A 59 -22.02 8.04 0.95
C SER A 59 -22.79 8.75 2.06
N MET A 60 -23.92 9.38 1.69
CA MET A 60 -24.85 9.94 2.66
C MET A 60 -25.48 8.88 3.58
N ALA A 61 -25.34 7.59 3.27
CA ALA A 61 -25.75 6.50 4.15
C ALA A 61 -24.78 6.27 5.32
N GLY A 62 -23.60 6.91 5.30
CA GLY A 62 -22.63 6.88 6.39
C GLY A 62 -21.65 5.71 6.34
N ASP A 63 -21.57 4.99 5.23
CA ASP A 63 -20.39 4.17 4.94
C ASP A 63 -19.14 5.03 5.07
N TRP A 64 -18.08 4.43 5.60
CA TRP A 64 -16.76 5.04 5.54
C TRP A 64 -15.67 3.99 5.65
N GLY A 65 -14.51 4.34 5.11
CA GLY A 65 -13.31 3.52 5.13
C GLY A 65 -12.09 4.34 5.53
N TYR A 66 -11.19 3.71 6.26
CA TYR A 66 -9.88 4.27 6.59
C TYR A 66 -8.92 3.12 6.84
N GLU A 67 -7.72 3.18 6.26
CA GLU A 67 -6.69 2.18 6.49
C GLU A 67 -5.38 2.86 6.87
N ALA A 68 -4.66 2.26 7.83
CA ALA A 68 -3.39 2.79 8.30
C ALA A 68 -2.35 1.68 8.41
N LEU A 69 -1.25 1.82 7.67
CA LEU A 69 -0.02 1.06 7.86
C LEU A 69 0.84 1.78 8.90
N ARG A 70 1.07 1.12 10.03
CA ARG A 70 1.82 1.66 11.17
C ARG A 70 2.36 0.53 12.04
N ARG A 71 3.24 0.88 12.97
CA ARG A 71 3.68 -0.05 14.02
C ARG A 71 2.64 -0.15 15.14
N ASP A 72 2.35 -1.36 15.58
CA ASP A 72 1.50 -1.63 16.75
C ASP A 72 2.24 -1.35 18.08
N LYS A 73 1.58 -1.61 19.21
CA LYS A 73 2.15 -1.44 20.56
C LYS A 73 3.38 -2.33 20.82
N ASP A 74 3.53 -3.41 20.07
CA ASP A 74 4.64 -4.36 20.17
C ASP A 74 5.75 -4.01 19.16
N GLY A 75 5.58 -2.94 18.38
CA GLY A 75 6.52 -2.47 17.36
C GLY A 75 6.42 -3.18 16.02
N ARG A 76 5.44 -4.06 15.80
CA ARG A 76 5.22 -4.78 14.54
C ARG A 76 4.48 -3.92 13.54
N TRP A 77 4.91 -3.94 12.27
CA TRP A 77 4.12 -3.35 11.20
C TRP A 77 2.82 -4.11 10.97
N VAL A 78 1.72 -3.35 10.95
CA VAL A 78 0.37 -3.84 10.71
C VAL A 78 -0.38 -2.87 9.82
N ILE A 79 -1.36 -3.37 9.08
CA ILE A 79 -2.41 -2.53 8.49
C ILE A 79 -3.64 -2.62 9.39
N VAL A 80 -4.15 -1.48 9.83
CA VAL A 80 -5.42 -1.41 10.57
C VAL A 80 -6.46 -0.80 9.66
N SER A 81 -7.48 -1.57 9.34
CA SER A 81 -8.60 -1.17 8.47
C SER A 81 -9.84 -0.92 9.32
N TYR A 82 -10.44 0.24 9.16
CA TYR A 82 -11.70 0.66 9.78
C TYR A 82 -12.73 0.76 8.67
N LYS A 83 -13.83 0.01 8.80
CA LYS A 83 -14.93 0.03 7.82
C LYS A 83 -16.25 0.11 8.53
N ARG A 84 -17.12 1.00 8.07
CA ARG A 84 -18.54 1.02 8.41
C ARG A 84 -19.34 0.92 7.14
N GLU A 85 -20.39 0.12 7.14
CA GLU A 85 -21.25 -0.08 5.97
C GLU A 85 -22.34 1.01 5.86
N ASP A 86 -22.86 1.51 7.00
CA ASP A 86 -23.80 2.61 7.09
C ASP A 86 -23.92 3.07 8.56
N PHE A 87 -24.65 4.17 8.83
CA PHE A 87 -24.85 4.69 10.20
C PHE A 87 -25.56 3.73 11.17
N SER A 88 -26.19 2.67 10.69
CA SER A 88 -26.85 1.66 11.52
C SER A 88 -25.94 0.49 11.88
N LYS A 89 -24.75 0.39 11.28
CA LYS A 89 -23.79 -0.69 11.51
C LYS A 89 -22.64 -0.23 12.40
N PRO A 90 -22.10 -1.12 13.25
CA PRO A 90 -20.88 -0.84 13.99
C PRO A 90 -19.70 -0.69 13.03
N VAL A 91 -18.66 0.02 13.49
CA VAL A 91 -17.37 0.07 12.80
C VAL A 91 -16.68 -1.27 13.00
N VAL A 92 -16.29 -1.91 11.89
CA VAL A 92 -15.47 -3.12 11.88
C VAL A 92 -14.00 -2.72 11.79
N ILE A 93 -13.21 -3.09 12.78
CA ILE A 93 -11.77 -2.83 12.84
C ILE A 93 -11.05 -4.16 12.58
N THR A 94 -10.30 -4.25 11.49
CA THR A 94 -9.52 -5.45 11.13
C THR A 94 -8.04 -5.10 11.11
N THR A 95 -7.24 -5.84 11.88
CA THR A 95 -5.78 -5.69 11.87
C THR A 95 -5.17 -6.82 11.05
N TYR A 96 -4.36 -6.46 10.06
CA TYR A 96 -3.66 -7.38 9.18
C TYR A 96 -2.18 -7.39 9.50
N ALA A 97 -1.60 -8.58 9.44
CA ALA A 97 -0.17 -8.78 9.35
C ALA A 97 0.36 -8.12 8.07
N VAL A 98 1.55 -7.55 8.18
CA VAL A 98 2.35 -7.10 7.05
C VAL A 98 3.58 -7.99 6.96
N GLU A 99 4.04 -8.25 5.75
CA GLU A 99 5.21 -9.06 5.46
C GLU A 99 6.43 -8.16 5.19
N LYS A 100 7.65 -8.61 5.54
CA LYS A 100 8.88 -7.81 5.38
C LYS A 100 9.11 -7.36 3.94
N GLU A 101 9.01 -8.29 3.01
CA GLU A 101 9.29 -8.05 1.60
C GLU A 101 8.28 -7.06 1.00
N ASP A 102 7.01 -7.15 1.40
CA ASP A 102 5.98 -6.24 0.90
C ASP A 102 6.19 -4.81 1.41
N LEU A 103 6.57 -4.65 2.68
CA LEU A 103 6.87 -3.34 3.27
C LEU A 103 8.09 -2.68 2.63
N LEU A 104 9.17 -3.45 2.43
CA LEU A 104 10.38 -2.96 1.75
C LEU A 104 10.08 -2.55 0.30
N ARG A 105 9.27 -3.36 -0.40
CA ARG A 105 8.81 -3.05 -1.76
C ARG A 105 7.98 -1.77 -1.81
N PHE A 106 7.10 -1.57 -0.84
CA PHE A 106 6.26 -0.38 -0.76
C PHE A 106 7.09 0.89 -0.49
N ASP A 107 8.00 0.87 0.49
CA ASP A 107 8.91 2.00 0.77
C ASP A 107 9.80 2.34 -0.44
N ALA A 108 10.36 1.33 -1.10
CA ALA A 108 11.15 1.53 -2.32
C ALA A 108 10.31 2.15 -3.44
N PHE A 109 9.07 1.68 -3.64
CA PHE A 109 8.17 2.23 -4.65
C PHE A 109 7.88 3.72 -4.41
N LEU A 110 7.58 4.12 -3.17
CA LEU A 110 7.31 5.53 -2.83
C LEU A 110 8.48 6.44 -3.23
N LYS A 111 9.71 5.97 -3.04
CA LYS A 111 10.96 6.68 -3.38
C LYS A 111 11.24 6.67 -4.89
N GLU A 112 11.18 5.50 -5.52
CA GLU A 112 11.50 5.32 -6.94
C GLU A 112 10.54 6.08 -7.86
N ARG A 113 9.26 6.17 -7.46
CA ARG A 113 8.22 6.90 -8.20
C ARG A 113 8.04 8.33 -7.74
N ASP A 114 8.81 8.77 -6.75
CA ASP A 114 8.74 10.11 -6.17
C ASP A 114 7.30 10.51 -5.81
N ILE A 115 6.58 9.60 -5.14
CA ILE A 115 5.15 9.77 -4.85
C ILE A 115 4.88 11.03 -4.04
N ILE A 116 5.80 11.41 -3.15
CA ILE A 116 5.62 12.58 -2.29
C ILE A 116 5.58 13.89 -3.08
N SER A 117 6.24 13.99 -4.25
CA SER A 117 6.21 15.23 -5.05
C SER A 117 4.85 15.51 -5.68
N LEU A 118 3.96 14.52 -5.71
CA LEU A 118 2.57 14.67 -6.15
C LEU A 118 1.77 15.63 -5.25
N GLU A 119 2.21 15.88 -4.02
CA GLU A 119 1.58 16.88 -3.15
C GLU A 119 1.70 18.31 -3.68
N ALA A 120 2.65 18.57 -4.59
CA ALA A 120 2.87 19.89 -5.17
C ALA A 120 2.00 20.17 -6.41
N ARG A 121 1.17 19.21 -6.85
CA ARG A 121 0.26 19.38 -7.99
C ARG A 121 -0.77 20.47 -7.68
N GLU A 122 -1.10 21.28 -8.69
CA GLU A 122 -2.07 22.37 -8.56
C GLU A 122 -3.44 21.86 -8.10
N GLU A 123 -4.17 22.66 -7.34
CA GLU A 123 -5.55 22.35 -6.96
C GLU A 123 -6.45 22.34 -8.20
N SER A 124 -7.36 21.37 -8.26
CA SER A 124 -8.36 21.30 -9.31
C SER A 124 -9.43 22.37 -9.10
N ASN A 125 -9.87 23.00 -10.20
CA ASN A 125 -11.03 23.88 -10.20
C ASN A 125 -12.32 23.14 -10.56
N ASP A 126 -12.25 21.82 -10.75
CA ASP A 126 -13.41 21.02 -11.10
C ASP A 126 -14.39 20.98 -9.93
N PHE A 127 -15.66 21.23 -10.24
CA PHE A 127 -16.72 21.12 -9.26
C PHE A 127 -16.98 19.64 -8.97
N MET A 128 -16.50 19.17 -7.82
CA MET A 128 -16.72 17.80 -7.37
C MET A 128 -17.91 17.73 -6.41
N THR A 129 -18.83 16.80 -6.68
CA THR A 129 -20.03 16.55 -5.87
C THR A 129 -19.81 15.52 -4.78
N ASP A 130 -18.62 14.91 -4.74
CA ASP A 130 -18.31 13.83 -3.81
C ASP A 130 -18.13 14.40 -2.41
N TYR A 131 -18.86 13.84 -1.46
CA TYR A 131 -18.91 14.36 -0.09
C TYR A 131 -17.63 14.09 0.68
N ASN A 132 -16.79 13.14 0.25
CA ASN A 132 -15.50 12.87 0.84
C ASN A 132 -14.51 12.39 -0.24
N PRO A 133 -13.44 13.16 -0.51
CA PRO A 133 -12.43 12.75 -1.47
C PRO A 133 -11.63 11.57 -0.97
N TRP A 134 -11.01 10.83 -1.90
CA TRP A 134 -9.88 10.02 -1.49
C TRP A 134 -8.71 10.92 -1.06
N SER A 135 -7.96 10.45 -0.07
CA SER A 135 -6.74 11.12 0.39
C SER A 135 -5.74 10.16 1.00
N TYR A 136 -4.49 10.57 0.98
CA TYR A 136 -3.37 9.85 1.54
C TYR A 136 -2.59 10.76 2.47
N ALA A 137 -2.07 10.20 3.57
CA ALA A 137 -1.04 10.85 4.38
C ALA A 137 0.16 9.93 4.52
N ILE A 138 1.32 10.38 4.05
CA ILE A 138 2.57 9.64 4.05
C ILE A 138 3.52 10.33 5.03
N THR A 139 3.85 9.65 6.12
CA THR A 139 4.82 10.14 7.09
C THR A 139 6.16 9.48 6.86
N LEU A 140 7.18 10.28 6.55
CA LEU A 140 8.55 9.84 6.38
C LEU A 140 9.43 10.36 7.52
N LYS A 141 10.53 9.67 7.78
CA LYS A 141 11.58 10.08 8.69
C LYS A 141 12.82 10.47 7.88
N ASP A 142 13.38 11.63 8.17
CA ASP A 142 14.70 12.00 7.65
C ASP A 142 15.77 11.09 8.30
N PRO A 143 16.56 10.34 7.52
CA PRO A 143 17.55 9.42 8.07
C PRO A 143 18.75 10.14 8.73
N ALA A 144 19.03 11.39 8.36
CA ALA A 144 20.12 12.19 8.89
C ALA A 144 19.74 12.91 10.19
N THR A 145 18.54 13.49 10.27
CA THR A 145 18.11 14.26 11.46
C THR A 145 17.19 13.48 12.40
N GLY A 146 16.49 12.48 11.86
CA GLY A 146 15.43 11.76 12.56
C GLY A 146 14.09 12.50 12.63
N ASP A 147 14.00 13.68 12.04
CA ASP A 147 12.77 14.47 11.98
C ASP A 147 11.73 13.78 11.11
N ARG A 148 10.45 14.07 11.37
CA ARG A 148 9.33 13.52 10.60
C ARG A 148 8.72 14.59 9.71
N SER A 149 8.46 14.23 8.46
CA SER A 149 7.65 15.02 7.53
C SER A 149 6.35 14.28 7.22
N VAL A 150 5.28 15.03 6.98
CA VAL A 150 3.97 14.49 6.58
C VAL A 150 3.61 15.08 5.23
N HIS A 151 3.37 14.21 4.26
CA HIS A 151 3.01 14.56 2.89
C HIS A 151 1.57 14.15 2.60
N LYS A 152 0.81 15.00 1.91
CA LYS A 152 -0.62 14.79 1.65
C LYS A 152 -0.94 14.80 0.17
N LEU A 153 -1.57 13.71 -0.29
CA LEU A 153 -2.09 13.58 -1.64
C LEU A 153 -3.62 13.52 -1.53
N GLU A 154 -4.33 14.26 -2.37
CA GLU A 154 -5.76 14.48 -2.24
C GLU A 154 -6.39 14.48 -3.63
N GLU A 155 -7.61 13.95 -3.75
CA GLU A 155 -8.33 13.83 -5.01
C GLU A 155 -8.44 15.14 -5.80
N TYR A 156 -8.52 16.25 -5.09
CA TYR A 156 -8.79 17.57 -5.67
C TYR A 156 -7.55 18.26 -6.23
N ARG A 157 -6.60 17.50 -6.78
CA ARG A 157 -5.41 18.02 -7.48
C ARG A 157 -5.40 17.62 -8.95
N VAL A 158 -4.70 18.41 -9.75
CA VAL A 158 -4.57 18.18 -11.19
C VAL A 158 -3.44 17.17 -11.43
N TYR A 159 -3.82 15.90 -11.56
CA TYR A 159 -2.92 14.79 -11.86
C TYR A 159 -2.83 14.52 -13.36
N SER A 160 -1.61 14.28 -13.84
CA SER A 160 -1.38 13.75 -15.18
C SER A 160 -1.76 12.25 -15.26
N GLN A 161 -1.83 11.69 -16.47
CA GLN A 161 -2.08 10.26 -16.64
C GLN A 161 -0.99 9.37 -16.01
N ASP A 162 0.26 9.85 -16.01
CA ASP A 162 1.37 9.15 -15.37
C ASP A 162 1.25 9.20 -13.84
N ASP A 163 0.79 10.34 -13.29
CA ASP A 163 0.51 10.47 -11.86
C ASP A 163 -0.62 9.50 -11.43
N TYR A 164 -1.74 9.46 -12.18
CA TYR A 164 -2.82 8.51 -11.91
C TYR A 164 -2.36 7.05 -12.01
N SER A 165 -1.46 6.75 -12.95
CA SER A 165 -0.89 5.41 -13.07
C SER A 165 -0.02 5.05 -11.86
N ALA A 166 0.75 6.01 -11.33
CA ALA A 166 1.54 5.83 -10.11
C ALA A 166 0.65 5.65 -8.87
N ILE A 167 -0.40 6.46 -8.71
CA ILE A 167 -1.37 6.35 -7.61
C ILE A 167 -2.06 4.99 -7.64
N LYS A 168 -2.52 4.53 -8.81
CA LYS A 168 -3.15 3.22 -8.95
C LYS A 168 -2.21 2.06 -8.59
N GLU A 169 -0.93 2.17 -8.94
CA GLU A 169 0.07 1.17 -8.59
C GLU A 169 0.37 1.19 -7.08
N MET A 170 0.42 2.38 -6.46
CA MET A 170 0.51 2.54 -5.00
C MET A 170 -0.65 1.85 -4.28
N ASP A 171 -1.89 2.08 -4.74
CA ASP A 171 -3.09 1.45 -4.16
C ASP A 171 -3.03 -0.07 -4.26
N GLN A 172 -2.60 -0.60 -5.41
CA GLN A 172 -2.48 -2.04 -5.61
C GLN A 172 -1.40 -2.64 -4.69
N LEU A 173 -0.24 -1.99 -4.56
CA LEU A 173 0.81 -2.45 -3.65
C LEU A 173 0.33 -2.45 -2.20
N PHE A 174 -0.35 -1.39 -1.77
CA PHE A 174 -0.92 -1.31 -0.43
C PHE A 174 -2.00 -2.38 -0.19
N ALA A 175 -2.86 -2.64 -1.16
CA ALA A 175 -3.83 -3.72 -1.09
C ALA A 175 -3.15 -5.10 -0.96
N ASP A 176 -2.08 -5.35 -1.73
CA ASP A 176 -1.32 -6.62 -1.74
C ASP A 176 -0.55 -6.89 -0.42
N MET A 177 -0.29 -5.84 0.38
CA MET A 177 0.33 -5.93 1.70
C MET A 177 -0.59 -6.53 2.77
N HIS A 178 -1.89 -6.65 2.52
CA HIS A 178 -2.83 -7.26 3.46
C HIS A 178 -2.54 -8.75 3.63
N GLY A 179 -1.78 -9.10 4.67
CA GLY A 179 -1.46 -10.46 5.04
C GLY A 179 -2.58 -11.15 5.84
N LYS A 180 -2.21 -12.09 6.71
CA LYS A 180 -3.18 -12.77 7.58
C LYS A 180 -3.87 -11.79 8.53
N VAL A 181 -5.15 -12.03 8.82
CA VAL A 181 -5.87 -11.28 9.86
C VAL A 181 -5.31 -11.65 11.23
N LEU A 182 -4.86 -10.64 11.99
CA LEU A 182 -4.37 -10.77 13.37
C LEU A 182 -5.50 -10.59 14.38
N SER A 183 -6.39 -9.63 14.14
CA SER A 183 -7.58 -9.39 14.96
C SER A 183 -8.72 -8.80 14.13
N LYS A 184 -9.95 -8.99 14.62
CA LYS A 184 -11.16 -8.37 14.09
C LYS A 184 -12.09 -8.01 15.24
N GLU A 185 -12.42 -6.73 15.35
CA GLU A 185 -13.21 -6.14 16.44
C GLU A 185 -14.35 -5.29 15.86
N THR A 186 -15.38 -5.03 16.67
CA THR A 186 -16.51 -4.18 16.30
C THR A 186 -16.76 -3.13 17.38
N GLU A 187 -16.86 -1.86 16.98
CA GLU A 187 -17.17 -0.74 17.86
C GLU A 187 -18.54 -0.16 17.50
N GLU A 188 -19.43 -0.03 18.49
CA GLU A 188 -20.72 0.66 18.33
C GLU A 188 -20.52 2.17 18.45
N ASP A 189 -21.22 2.94 17.63
CA ASP A 189 -21.26 4.40 17.74
C ASP A 189 -21.82 4.77 19.14
N LYS A 190 -21.02 5.50 19.93
CA LYS A 190 -21.40 5.99 21.26
C LYS A 190 -22.29 7.22 21.20
#